data_AF-W1WGP9-F1
#
_entry.id   AF-W1WGP9-F1
#
_cell.length_a   1.000
_cell.length_b   1.000
_cell.length_c   1.000
_cell.angle_alpha   90.00
_cell.angle_beta   90.00
_cell.angle_gamma   90.00
#
_symmetry.space_group_name_H-M   'P 1'
#
loop_
_entity.id
_entity.type
_entity.pdbx_description
1 polymer ?
#
loop_
_entity_poly.entity_id
_entity_poly.type
_entity_poly.pdbx_seq_one_letter_code
_entity_poly.pdbx_strand_id
1 'polypeptide(L)'
;MLEFAKNNNTNKKVISISKKRQVTIPQKFFEYLNFGNQAECILEEDRIIIRPLSESGSDFSECILKDLIKEGYEGEELLLKFKEMKKKIRPAVKELIKEADELAKSDEGEVSFDELFGEDWYIVYRLKYSTASRKYFKKINEKGLKKSFENALKSIQENPYIGKPKKGDLSGIYGYDVFYNKTNYEIAYKIYEEKGKYVVVILAGTRENFYEELKRYMK
;
A
#
# COMPACT_ATOMS: atom_id res chain seq x y z
N MET A 1 -6.22 12.01 19.32
CA MET A 1 -5.87 10.65 18.83
C MET A 1 -4.47 10.64 18.22
N LEU A 2 -3.43 10.93 19.01
CA LEU A 2 -2.03 11.05 18.54
C LEU A 2 -1.01 10.61 19.62
N GLU A 3 -1.40 9.69 20.49
CA GLU A 3 -0.66 9.43 21.74
C GLU A 3 -0.15 7.98 21.89
N PHE A 4 -0.18 7.18 20.83
CA PHE A 4 0.29 5.78 20.89
C PHE A 4 1.73 5.56 20.41
N ALA A 5 2.34 6.53 19.73
CA ALA A 5 3.68 6.36 19.14
C ALA A 5 4.84 6.81 20.06
N LYS A 6 4.56 7.32 21.27
CA LYS A 6 5.60 7.88 22.15
C LYS A 6 6.21 6.93 23.19
N ASN A 7 5.82 5.66 23.27
CA ASN A 7 6.41 4.74 24.26
C ASN A 7 7.07 3.52 23.61
N ASN A 8 8.39 3.46 23.67
CA ASN A 8 9.24 2.35 23.22
C ASN A 8 9.11 1.07 24.10
N ASN A 9 7.90 0.77 24.61
CA ASN A 9 7.61 -0.45 25.37
C ASN A 9 6.14 -0.95 25.25
N THR A 10 5.33 -0.45 24.31
CA THR A 10 3.85 -0.65 24.30
C THR A 10 3.27 -1.66 23.32
N ASN A 11 4.07 -2.34 22.49
CA ASN A 11 3.55 -3.29 21.46
C ASN A 11 3.70 -4.78 21.82
N LYS A 12 4.14 -5.10 23.05
CA LYS A 12 4.28 -6.48 23.53
C LYS A 12 3.39 -6.69 24.74
N LYS A 13 2.47 -7.64 24.66
CA LYS A 13 1.66 -8.08 25.80
C LYS A 13 1.77 -9.59 25.94
N VAL A 14 2.23 -10.04 27.10
CA VAL A 14 2.21 -11.46 27.46
C VAL A 14 0.75 -11.82 27.78
N ILE A 15 0.24 -12.88 27.15
CA ILE A 15 -1.12 -13.37 27.34
C ILE A 15 -1.09 -14.82 27.84
N SER A 16 -2.09 -15.19 28.65
CA SER A 16 -2.25 -16.56 29.12
C SER A 16 -2.90 -17.43 28.05
N ILE A 17 -2.44 -18.68 27.94
CA ILE A 17 -3.06 -19.69 27.10
C ILE A 17 -3.98 -20.54 27.98
N SER A 18 -5.26 -20.68 27.61
CA SER A 18 -6.21 -21.48 28.37
C SER A 18 -5.93 -22.99 28.25
N LYS A 19 -6.51 -23.81 29.13
CA LYS A 19 -6.42 -25.30 29.01
C LYS A 19 -6.97 -25.83 27.69
N LYS A 20 -7.92 -25.11 27.08
CA LYS A 20 -8.48 -25.39 25.76
C LYS A 20 -7.65 -24.79 24.61
N ARG A 21 -6.44 -24.28 24.90
CA ARG A 21 -5.49 -23.68 23.94
C ARG A 21 -6.05 -22.41 23.28
N GLN A 22 -6.94 -21.71 23.98
CA GLN A 22 -7.51 -20.45 23.52
C GLN A 22 -6.67 -19.29 24.03
N VAL A 23 -6.51 -18.26 23.20
CA VAL A 23 -5.89 -17.00 23.55
C VAL A 23 -6.85 -15.86 23.23
N THR A 24 -6.94 -14.87 24.11
CA THR A 24 -7.71 -13.65 23.86
C THR A 24 -6.80 -12.61 23.26
N ILE A 25 -7.13 -12.13 22.06
CA ILE A 25 -6.42 -11.02 21.42
C ILE A 25 -6.73 -9.75 22.24
N PRO A 26 -5.70 -9.03 22.75
CA PRO A 26 -5.92 -7.79 23.47
C PRO A 26 -6.74 -6.80 22.63
N GLN A 27 -7.76 -6.17 23.23
CA GLN A 27 -8.68 -5.26 22.54
C GLN A 27 -7.96 -4.21 21.68
N LYS A 28 -6.89 -3.59 22.21
CA LYS A 28 -6.08 -2.62 21.47
C LYS A 28 -5.50 -3.19 20.16
N PHE A 29 -5.10 -4.46 20.15
CA PHE A 29 -4.57 -5.13 18.95
C PHE A 29 -5.70 -5.57 18.01
N PHE A 30 -6.83 -6.01 18.57
CA PHE A 30 -8.02 -6.36 17.82
C PHE A 30 -8.53 -5.17 16.98
N GLU A 31 -8.67 -4.00 17.62
CA GLU A 31 -9.10 -2.75 16.99
C GLU A 31 -8.05 -2.24 15.98
N TYR A 32 -6.77 -2.20 16.37
CA TYR A 32 -5.69 -1.72 15.50
C TYR A 32 -5.55 -2.55 14.22
N LEU A 33 -5.54 -3.88 14.35
CA LEU A 33 -5.46 -4.79 13.22
C LEU A 33 -6.80 -4.94 12.50
N ASN A 34 -7.90 -4.45 13.08
CA ASN A 34 -9.27 -4.54 12.57
C ASN A 34 -9.70 -5.99 12.32
N PHE A 35 -9.59 -6.81 13.36
CA PHE A 35 -10.08 -8.18 13.32
C PHE A 35 -11.61 -8.21 13.17
N GLY A 36 -12.07 -9.10 12.30
CA GLY A 36 -13.47 -9.54 12.29
C GLY A 36 -13.68 -10.71 13.25
N ASN A 37 -14.74 -11.48 13.03
CA ASN A 37 -15.06 -12.65 13.84
C ASN A 37 -14.22 -13.90 13.49
N GLN A 38 -13.33 -13.78 12.48
CA GLN A 38 -12.48 -14.86 12.00
C GLN A 38 -11.03 -14.36 11.80
N ALA A 39 -10.08 -15.27 11.98
CA ALA A 39 -8.65 -15.02 11.85
C ALA A 39 -7.95 -16.20 11.17
N GLU A 40 -6.93 -15.91 10.38
CA GLU A 40 -6.01 -16.92 9.88
C GLU A 40 -4.91 -17.15 10.92
N CYS A 41 -4.63 -18.42 11.21
CA CYS A 41 -3.66 -18.86 12.20
C CYS A 41 -2.62 -19.74 11.50
N ILE A 42 -1.39 -19.24 11.37
CA ILE A 42 -0.33 -19.83 10.56
C ILE A 42 0.81 -20.26 11.48
N LEU A 43 1.31 -21.48 11.32
CA LEU A 43 2.52 -21.96 11.98
C LEU A 43 3.72 -21.68 11.07
N GLU A 44 4.66 -20.86 11.54
CA GLU A 44 5.93 -20.60 10.87
C GLU A 44 7.08 -20.95 11.81
N GLU A 45 7.93 -21.91 11.42
CA GLU A 45 9.10 -22.37 12.17
C GLU A 45 8.76 -22.76 13.63
N ASP A 46 8.85 -21.81 14.56
CA ASP A 46 8.63 -21.95 16.00
C ASP A 46 7.57 -20.97 16.56
N ARG A 47 6.87 -20.23 15.70
CA ARG A 47 5.88 -19.21 16.08
C ARG A 47 4.53 -19.40 15.39
N ILE A 48 3.47 -18.93 16.05
CA ILE A 48 2.15 -18.80 15.45
C ILE A 48 1.91 -17.34 15.07
N ILE A 49 1.54 -17.11 13.82
CA ILE A 49 1.08 -15.81 13.32
C ILE A 49 -0.44 -15.85 13.25
N ILE A 50 -1.08 -14.95 14.00
CA ILE A 50 -2.53 -14.72 13.92
C ILE A 50 -2.76 -13.40 13.18
N ARG A 51 -3.43 -13.47 12.04
CA ARG A 51 -3.79 -12.28 11.25
C ARG A 51 -5.30 -12.26 10.98
N PRO A 52 -5.93 -11.08 10.84
CA PRO A 52 -7.34 -11.00 10.51
C PRO A 52 -7.63 -11.75 9.20
N LEU A 53 -8.69 -12.57 9.20
CA LEU A 53 -9.15 -13.21 7.97
C LEU A 53 -9.85 -12.12 7.15
N SER A 54 -9.36 -11.85 5.95
CA SER A 54 -9.91 -10.80 5.09
C SER A 54 -11.33 -11.17 4.65
N GLU A 55 -12.36 -10.54 5.21
CA GLU A 55 -13.69 -10.46 4.57
C GLU A 55 -13.68 -9.43 3.43
N SER A 56 -12.73 -8.50 3.42
CA SER A 56 -12.45 -7.67 2.26
C SER A 56 -11.84 -8.55 1.17
N GLY A 57 -12.62 -8.82 0.13
CA GLY A 57 -12.12 -9.35 -1.12
C GLY A 57 -10.81 -8.66 -1.50
N SER A 58 -9.88 -9.44 -2.08
CA SER A 58 -8.61 -8.95 -2.62
C SER A 58 -8.76 -7.57 -3.22
N ASP A 59 -7.82 -6.66 -2.99
CA ASP A 59 -7.95 -5.27 -3.42
C ASP A 59 -8.08 -5.06 -4.94
N PHE A 60 -8.06 -6.12 -5.73
CA PHE A 60 -8.33 -6.07 -7.17
C PHE A 60 -9.46 -6.99 -7.60
N SER A 61 -10.29 -7.50 -6.68
CA SER A 61 -11.33 -8.50 -7.01
C SER A 61 -12.29 -8.01 -8.09
N GLU A 62 -12.79 -6.78 -7.93
CA GLU A 62 -13.71 -6.18 -8.90
C GLU A 62 -13.00 -5.94 -10.24
N CYS A 63 -11.75 -5.49 -10.22
CA CYS A 63 -10.96 -5.28 -11.45
C CYS A 63 -10.68 -6.61 -12.18
N ILE A 64 -10.31 -7.65 -11.44
CA ILE A 64 -10.09 -9.00 -11.99
C ILE A 64 -11.39 -9.53 -12.59
N LEU A 65 -12.53 -9.40 -11.88
CA LEU A 65 -13.82 -9.87 -12.38
C LEU A 65 -14.25 -9.11 -13.64
N LYS A 66 -14.11 -7.78 -13.66
CA LYS A 66 -14.42 -6.96 -14.85
C LYS A 66 -13.61 -7.40 -16.07
N ASP A 67 -12.33 -7.71 -15.88
CA ASP A 67 -11.47 -8.20 -16.96
C ASP A 67 -11.87 -9.59 -17.44
N LEU A 68 -12.04 -10.54 -16.53
CA LEU A 68 -12.35 -11.92 -16.89
C LEU A 68 -13.71 -12.02 -17.58
N ILE A 69 -14.69 -11.22 -17.15
CA ILE A 69 -15.99 -11.10 -17.83
C ILE A 69 -15.81 -10.51 -19.23
N LYS A 70 -14.96 -9.49 -19.39
CA LYS A 70 -14.65 -8.88 -20.70
C LYS A 70 -13.91 -9.85 -21.63
N GLU A 71 -13.10 -10.75 -21.09
CA GLU A 71 -12.44 -11.85 -21.80
C GLU A 71 -13.41 -12.99 -22.17
N GLY A 72 -14.65 -12.95 -21.66
CA GLY A 72 -15.71 -13.90 -21.99
C GLY A 72 -15.84 -15.08 -21.03
N TYR A 73 -15.14 -15.05 -19.88
CA TYR A 73 -15.26 -16.11 -18.88
C TYR A 73 -16.56 -15.98 -18.08
N GLU A 74 -17.26 -17.11 -17.91
CA GLU A 74 -18.53 -17.18 -17.18
C GLU A 74 -18.57 -18.43 -16.27
N GLY A 75 -19.57 -18.48 -15.37
CA GLY A 75 -19.86 -19.66 -14.54
C GLY A 75 -18.68 -20.16 -13.70
N GLU A 76 -18.48 -21.48 -13.68
CA GLU A 76 -17.38 -22.11 -12.92
C GLU A 76 -16.00 -21.78 -13.49
N GLU A 77 -15.89 -21.53 -14.80
CA GLU A 77 -14.64 -21.16 -15.45
C GLU A 77 -14.15 -19.79 -14.98
N LEU A 78 -15.05 -18.82 -14.85
CA LEU A 78 -14.76 -17.51 -14.25
C LEU A 78 -14.20 -17.64 -12.83
N LEU A 79 -14.78 -18.53 -12.01
CA LEU A 79 -14.32 -18.75 -10.63
C LEU A 79 -12.91 -19.39 -10.59
N LEU A 80 -12.63 -20.33 -11.49
CA LEU A 80 -11.31 -20.93 -11.63
C LEU A 80 -10.27 -19.87 -12.02
N LYS A 81 -10.54 -19.10 -13.08
CA LYS A 81 -9.65 -18.03 -13.57
C LYS A 81 -9.45 -16.92 -12.55
N PHE A 82 -10.50 -16.53 -11.84
CA PHE A 82 -10.42 -15.55 -10.75
C PHE A 82 -9.47 -16.01 -9.64
N LYS A 83 -9.53 -17.27 -9.24
CA LYS A 83 -8.62 -17.85 -8.23
C LYS A 83 -7.18 -17.90 -8.73
N GLU A 84 -6.96 -18.25 -10.00
CA GLU A 84 -5.63 -18.22 -10.63
C GLU A 84 -5.04 -16.81 -10.63
N MET A 85 -5.81 -15.82 -11.11
CA MET A 85 -5.39 -14.42 -11.15
C MET A 85 -5.08 -13.87 -9.76
N LYS A 86 -5.93 -14.16 -8.76
CA LYS A 86 -5.73 -13.74 -7.37
C LYS A 86 -4.44 -14.28 -6.76
N LYS A 87 -4.01 -15.50 -7.14
CA LYS A 87 -2.73 -16.08 -6.68
C LYS A 87 -1.52 -15.31 -7.22
N LYS A 88 -1.62 -14.73 -8.41
CA LYS A 88 -0.54 -13.97 -9.05
C LYS A 88 -0.37 -12.53 -8.50
N ILE A 89 -1.37 -12.02 -7.78
CA ILE A 89 -1.32 -10.67 -7.19
C ILE A 89 -0.23 -10.56 -6.11
N ARG A 90 -0.14 -11.54 -5.19
CA ARG A 90 0.81 -11.45 -4.07
C ARG A 90 2.27 -11.39 -4.53
N PRO A 91 2.73 -12.25 -5.47
CA PRO A 91 4.09 -12.16 -6.01
C PRO A 91 4.35 -10.82 -6.71
N ALA A 92 3.39 -10.33 -7.51
CA ALA A 92 3.51 -9.05 -8.21
C ALA A 92 3.70 -7.86 -7.26
N VAL A 93 2.93 -7.82 -6.17
CA VAL A 93 3.06 -6.80 -5.13
C VAL A 93 4.42 -6.87 -4.43
N LYS A 94 4.95 -8.07 -4.18
CA LYS A 94 6.27 -8.25 -3.57
C LYS A 94 7.39 -7.71 -4.46
N GLU A 95 7.36 -7.98 -5.76
CA GLU A 95 8.34 -7.43 -6.70
C GLU A 95 8.27 -5.90 -6.76
N LEU A 96 7.06 -5.33 -6.73
CA LEU A 96 6.84 -3.89 -6.66
C LEU A 96 7.43 -3.25 -5.39
N ILE A 97 7.31 -3.91 -4.24
CA ILE A 97 7.95 -3.45 -2.99
C ILE A 97 9.47 -3.53 -3.09
N LYS A 98 9.99 -4.62 -3.68
CA LYS A 98 11.42 -4.83 -3.87
C LYS A 98 12.05 -3.76 -4.76
N GLU A 99 11.40 -3.39 -5.87
CA GLU A 99 11.85 -2.27 -6.72
C GLU A 99 11.91 -0.95 -5.93
N ALA A 100 10.95 -0.71 -5.05
CA ALA A 100 10.96 0.47 -4.18
C ALA A 100 12.13 0.43 -3.18
N ASP A 101 12.46 -0.75 -2.64
CA ASP A 101 13.59 -0.96 -1.73
C ASP A 101 14.96 -0.81 -2.43
N GLU A 102 15.04 -1.16 -3.71
CA GLU A 102 16.24 -0.96 -4.54
C GLU A 102 16.43 0.53 -4.86
N LEU A 103 15.37 1.22 -5.28
CA LEU A 103 15.38 2.66 -5.55
C LEU A 103 15.71 3.51 -4.31
N ALA A 104 15.29 3.04 -3.14
CA ALA A 104 15.67 3.64 -1.87
C ALA A 104 17.19 3.67 -1.66
N LYS A 105 17.89 2.60 -2.07
CA LYS A 105 19.32 2.38 -1.85
C LYS A 105 20.24 3.01 -2.89
N SER A 106 19.73 3.37 -4.08
CA SER A 106 20.51 4.02 -5.14
C SER A 106 20.34 5.55 -5.14
N ASP A 107 21.33 6.27 -5.67
CA ASP A 107 21.21 7.71 -5.95
C ASP A 107 20.41 8.00 -7.24
N GLU A 108 20.12 6.96 -8.03
CA GLU A 108 19.29 7.06 -9.23
C GLU A 108 17.81 7.30 -8.89
N GLY A 109 17.19 8.28 -9.56
CA GLY A 109 15.79 8.64 -9.34
C GLY A 109 15.56 9.73 -8.30
N GLU A 110 16.62 10.29 -7.73
CA GLU A 110 16.61 11.60 -7.06
C GLU A 110 16.27 12.64 -8.14
N VAL A 111 15.00 13.07 -8.19
CA VAL A 111 14.65 14.27 -8.96
C VAL A 111 14.71 15.40 -7.96
N SER A 112 15.59 16.37 -8.21
CA SER A 112 15.60 17.59 -7.41
C SER A 112 14.21 18.22 -7.49
N PHE A 113 13.59 18.45 -6.33
CA PHE A 113 12.32 19.14 -6.24
C PHE A 113 12.43 20.55 -6.82
N ASP A 114 13.62 21.16 -6.77
CA ASP A 114 13.93 22.47 -7.36
C ASP A 114 13.78 22.48 -8.88
N GLU A 115 14.10 21.37 -9.56
CA GLU A 115 13.91 21.20 -11.01
C GLU A 115 12.43 21.06 -11.41
N LEU A 116 11.55 20.70 -10.48
CA LEU A 116 10.13 20.42 -10.74
C LEU A 116 9.17 21.52 -10.26
N PHE A 117 9.46 22.19 -9.15
CA PHE A 117 8.47 23.06 -8.49
C PHE A 117 8.99 24.36 -7.85
N GLY A 118 10.28 24.72 -8.02
CA GLY A 118 10.83 26.05 -7.73
C GLY A 118 10.29 26.77 -6.47
N GLU A 119 10.95 26.54 -5.33
CA GLU A 119 11.19 27.43 -4.18
C GLU A 119 11.35 26.63 -2.88
N ASP A 120 12.31 27.06 -2.05
CA ASP A 120 12.76 26.43 -0.81
C ASP A 120 11.67 26.41 0.28
N TRP A 121 10.95 25.30 0.36
CA TRP A 121 10.18 24.92 1.55
C TRP A 121 11.01 23.95 2.39
N TYR A 122 10.84 23.95 3.71
CA TYR A 122 11.55 23.03 4.61
C TYR A 122 11.09 21.58 4.34
N ILE A 123 11.75 20.89 3.41
CA ILE A 123 11.44 19.51 3.00
C ILE A 123 11.92 18.55 4.10
N VAL A 124 10.98 17.94 4.83
CA VAL A 124 11.29 16.97 5.90
C VAL A 124 11.62 15.59 5.32
N TYR A 125 10.95 15.19 4.23
CA TYR A 125 11.22 13.96 3.48
C TYR A 125 11.41 14.25 1.98
N ARG A 126 12.49 13.73 1.40
CA ARG A 126 12.74 13.80 -0.05
C ARG A 126 11.85 12.80 -0.80
N LEU A 127 11.31 13.16 -1.96
CA LEU A 127 10.53 12.24 -2.79
C LEU A 127 11.43 11.56 -3.82
N LYS A 128 11.30 10.23 -3.92
CA LYS A 128 11.77 9.44 -5.06
C LYS A 128 10.57 8.86 -5.79
N TYR A 129 10.70 8.66 -7.10
CA TYR A 129 9.59 8.18 -7.93
C TYR A 129 10.00 6.92 -8.70
N SER A 130 9.17 5.89 -8.60
CA SER A 130 9.25 4.75 -9.51
C SER A 130 9.07 5.19 -10.97
N THR A 131 9.48 4.32 -11.90
CA THR A 131 9.23 4.57 -13.33
C THR A 131 7.75 4.67 -13.65
N ALA A 132 6.91 3.86 -12.99
CA ALA A 132 5.46 3.84 -13.19
C ALA A 132 4.81 5.15 -12.71
N SER A 133 5.13 5.60 -11.48
CA SER A 133 4.57 6.85 -10.94
C SER A 133 5.02 8.07 -11.73
N ARG A 134 6.31 8.12 -12.15
CA ARG A 134 6.81 9.19 -13.03
C ARG A 134 6.08 9.24 -14.36
N LYS A 135 5.84 8.09 -15.00
CA LYS A 135 5.08 8.00 -16.25
C LYS A 135 3.63 8.45 -16.06
N TYR A 136 3.00 8.11 -14.94
CA TYR A 136 1.64 8.53 -14.63
C TYR A 136 1.55 10.06 -14.51
N PHE A 137 2.36 10.68 -13.65
CA PHE A 137 2.33 12.13 -13.44
C PHE A 137 2.62 12.93 -14.72
N LYS A 138 3.53 12.44 -15.58
CA LYS A 138 3.82 13.07 -16.89
C LYS A 138 2.64 13.05 -17.86
N LYS A 139 1.71 12.09 -17.73
CA LYS A 139 0.53 11.98 -18.60
C LYS A 139 -0.65 12.86 -18.15
N ILE A 140 -0.60 13.43 -16.95
CA ILE A 140 -1.68 14.27 -16.43
C ILE A 140 -1.65 15.63 -17.13
N ASN A 141 -2.59 15.84 -18.04
CA ASN A 141 -2.75 17.11 -18.76
C ASN A 141 -3.72 18.08 -18.06
N GLU A 142 -4.60 17.55 -17.20
CA GLU A 142 -5.58 18.35 -16.49
C GLU A 142 -4.92 19.08 -15.31
N LYS A 143 -4.97 20.41 -15.34
CA LYS A 143 -4.20 21.27 -14.43
C LYS A 143 -4.68 21.16 -12.98
N GLY A 144 -5.99 21.05 -12.74
CA GLY A 144 -6.54 20.96 -11.39
C GLY A 144 -6.19 19.64 -10.69
N LEU A 145 -6.23 18.54 -11.42
CA LEU A 145 -5.83 17.21 -10.97
C LEU A 145 -4.32 17.18 -10.69
N LYS A 146 -3.51 17.72 -11.60
CA LYS A 146 -2.07 17.86 -11.38
C LYS A 146 -1.79 18.65 -10.10
N LYS A 147 -2.50 19.77 -9.89
CA LYS A 147 -2.36 20.58 -8.67
C LYS A 147 -2.79 19.83 -7.40
N SER A 148 -3.83 19.02 -7.50
CA SER A 148 -4.30 18.20 -6.38
C SER A 148 -3.25 17.17 -5.96
N PHE A 149 -2.60 16.52 -6.93
CA PHE A 149 -1.47 15.62 -6.65
C PHE A 149 -0.25 16.36 -6.09
N GLU A 150 0.09 17.54 -6.61
CA GLU A 150 1.18 18.37 -6.05
C GLU A 150 0.95 18.68 -4.57
N ASN A 151 -0.26 19.12 -4.21
CA ASN A 151 -0.59 19.43 -2.82
C ASN A 151 -0.54 18.19 -1.91
N ALA A 152 -1.00 17.04 -2.43
CA ALA A 152 -0.90 15.76 -1.71
C ALA A 152 0.56 15.35 -1.48
N LEU A 153 1.41 15.45 -2.51
CA LEU A 153 2.83 15.14 -2.42
C LEU A 153 3.56 16.08 -1.43
N LYS A 154 3.24 17.38 -1.42
CA LYS A 154 3.75 18.32 -0.42
C LYS A 154 3.37 17.90 1.00
N SER A 155 2.11 17.53 1.21
CA SER A 155 1.64 17.05 2.52
C SER A 155 2.40 15.79 2.96
N ILE A 156 2.67 14.86 2.03
CA ILE A 156 3.46 13.64 2.27
C ILE A 156 4.93 13.98 2.58
N GLN A 157 5.52 14.99 1.92
CA GLN A 157 6.89 15.44 2.20
C GLN A 157 7.05 16.03 3.59
N GLU A 158 6.02 16.73 4.09
CA GLU A 158 6.01 17.29 5.44
C GLU A 158 5.82 16.19 6.49
N ASN A 159 4.85 15.30 6.27
CA ASN A 159 4.55 14.19 7.16
C ASN A 159 4.03 12.98 6.38
N PRO A 160 4.87 11.98 6.08
CA PRO A 160 4.44 10.84 5.28
C PRO A 160 3.54 9.86 6.03
N TYR A 161 3.36 10.01 7.34
CA TYR A 161 2.46 9.16 8.12
C TYR A 161 0.99 9.62 8.09
N ILE A 162 0.68 10.71 7.36
CA ILE A 162 -0.71 11.15 7.13
C ILE A 162 -1.51 10.19 6.24
N GLY A 163 -0.82 9.36 5.44
CA GLY A 163 -1.46 8.32 4.64
C GLY A 163 -1.90 7.12 5.48
N LYS A 164 -2.80 6.32 4.92
CA LYS A 164 -3.32 5.11 5.55
C LYS A 164 -2.37 3.93 5.25
N PRO A 165 -1.82 3.25 6.28
CA PRO A 165 -1.01 2.06 6.03
C PRO A 165 -1.88 0.97 5.40
N LYS A 166 -1.38 0.37 4.33
CA LYS A 166 -2.01 -0.77 3.67
C LYS A 166 -1.74 -2.04 4.46
N LYS A 167 -2.68 -2.98 4.34
CA LYS A 167 -2.69 -4.23 5.12
C LYS A 167 -2.45 -5.44 4.21
N GLY A 168 -2.17 -6.58 4.82
CA GLY A 168 -2.01 -7.85 4.10
C GLY A 168 -0.79 -7.84 3.19
N ASP A 169 -0.98 -8.23 1.94
CA ASP A 169 0.13 -8.37 0.97
C ASP A 169 0.78 -7.03 0.59
N LEU A 170 0.11 -5.91 0.88
CA LEU A 170 0.61 -4.54 0.68
C LEU A 170 1.22 -3.94 1.97
N SER A 171 1.45 -4.75 3.00
CA SER A 171 2.05 -4.29 4.25
C SER A 171 3.39 -3.60 4.01
N GLY A 172 3.58 -2.43 4.63
CA GLY A 172 4.74 -1.57 4.41
C GLY A 172 4.55 -0.49 3.34
N ILE A 173 3.41 -0.49 2.63
CA ILE A 173 2.98 0.60 1.74
C ILE A 173 1.94 1.46 2.46
N TYR A 174 1.96 2.76 2.21
CA TYR A 174 0.96 3.74 2.61
C TYR A 174 0.17 4.20 1.39
N GLY A 175 -1.13 4.40 1.55
CA GLY A 175 -2.01 5.02 0.55
C GLY A 175 -2.50 6.38 1.02
N TYR A 176 -2.43 7.38 0.15
CA TYR A 176 -3.01 8.70 0.37
C TYR A 176 -4.06 9.02 -0.69
N ASP A 177 -5.31 9.22 -0.24
CA ASP A 177 -6.46 9.51 -1.11
C ASP A 177 -6.35 10.95 -1.67
N VAL A 178 -6.56 11.10 -2.98
CA VAL A 178 -6.62 12.39 -3.68
C VAL A 178 -7.97 12.46 -4.39
N PHE A 179 -8.89 13.26 -3.85
CA PHE A 179 -10.23 13.40 -4.42
C PHE A 179 -10.29 14.59 -5.38
N TYR A 180 -10.68 14.33 -6.63
CA TYR A 180 -10.82 15.37 -7.64
C TYR A 180 -11.97 15.08 -8.59
N ASN A 181 -12.84 16.07 -8.81
CA ASN A 181 -13.98 16.01 -9.73
C ASN A 181 -14.81 14.72 -9.61
N LYS A 182 -15.23 14.38 -8.38
CA LYS A 182 -16.00 13.16 -8.04
C LYS A 182 -15.29 11.83 -8.27
N THR A 183 -14.02 11.84 -8.64
CA THR A 183 -13.18 10.64 -8.78
C THR A 183 -12.20 10.56 -7.62
N ASN A 184 -12.05 9.36 -7.06
CA ASN A 184 -11.00 9.09 -6.08
C ASN A 184 -9.76 8.54 -6.78
N TYR A 185 -8.62 9.18 -6.53
CA TYR A 185 -7.29 8.74 -6.91
C TYR A 185 -6.50 8.39 -5.65
N GLU A 186 -5.43 7.62 -5.78
CA GLU A 186 -4.57 7.27 -4.65
C GLU A 186 -3.09 7.45 -5.03
N ILE A 187 -2.28 7.87 -4.07
CA ILE A 187 -0.82 7.78 -4.11
C ILE A 187 -0.41 6.63 -3.20
N ALA A 188 0.25 5.60 -3.75
CA ALA A 188 0.87 4.54 -2.98
C ALA A 188 2.38 4.79 -2.85
N TYR A 189 2.87 4.77 -1.62
CA TYR A 189 4.27 5.09 -1.32
C TYR A 189 4.81 4.29 -0.13
N LYS A 190 6.13 4.26 0.00
CA LYS A 190 6.83 3.65 1.15
C LYS A 190 7.78 4.66 1.78
N ILE A 191 7.88 4.60 3.11
CA ILE A 191 8.64 5.55 3.94
C ILE A 191 9.96 4.88 4.32
N TYR A 192 11.06 5.63 4.24
CA TYR A 192 12.39 5.21 4.63
C TYR A 192 13.04 6.27 5.51
N GLU A 193 13.65 5.83 6.61
CA GLU A 193 14.31 6.70 7.59
C GLU A 193 15.75 6.28 7.93
N GLU A 194 16.16 5.05 7.59
CA GLU A 194 17.44 4.47 8.05
C GLU A 194 18.69 5.12 7.44
N LYS A 195 18.61 5.62 6.19
CA LYS A 195 19.74 6.23 5.47
C LYS A 195 19.40 7.64 4.95
N GLY A 196 18.55 8.35 5.70
CA GLY A 196 17.94 9.61 5.29
C GLY A 196 16.43 9.51 5.26
N LYS A 197 15.75 10.66 5.34
CA LYS A 197 14.29 10.75 5.30
C LYS A 197 13.82 10.90 3.86
N TYR A 198 13.32 9.82 3.28
CA TYR A 198 12.73 9.86 1.95
C TYR A 198 11.50 8.96 1.82
N VAL A 199 10.67 9.33 0.85
CA VAL A 199 9.44 8.65 0.49
C VAL A 199 9.56 8.22 -0.96
N VAL A 200 9.42 6.92 -1.20
CA VAL A 200 9.35 6.39 -2.56
C VAL A 200 7.89 6.31 -2.99
N VAL A 201 7.50 7.13 -3.95
CA VAL A 201 6.18 7.08 -4.61
C VAL A 201 6.19 5.96 -5.64
N ILE A 202 5.46 4.89 -5.31
CA ILE A 202 5.47 3.64 -6.07
C ILE A 202 4.46 3.67 -7.20
N LEU A 203 3.22 4.08 -6.92
CA LEU A 203 2.14 4.22 -7.90
C LEU A 203 1.28 5.44 -7.58
N ALA A 204 0.62 5.98 -8.61
CA ALA A 204 -0.38 7.02 -8.47
C ALA A 204 -1.47 6.84 -9.53
N GLY A 205 -2.72 7.17 -9.20
CA GLY A 205 -3.86 7.09 -10.10
C GLY A 205 -5.09 6.40 -9.52
N THR A 206 -6.02 5.98 -10.37
CA THR A 206 -7.22 5.25 -9.93
C THR A 206 -6.90 3.79 -9.59
N ARG A 207 -7.85 3.09 -8.97
CA ARG A 207 -7.73 1.66 -8.68
C ARG A 207 -7.46 0.81 -9.92
N GLU A 208 -8.07 1.18 -11.05
CA GLU A 208 -7.85 0.55 -12.34
C GLU A 208 -6.41 0.77 -12.84
N ASN A 209 -5.87 1.99 -12.69
CA ASN A 209 -4.48 2.27 -13.08
C ASN A 209 -3.48 1.41 -12.28
N PHE A 210 -3.75 1.21 -10.99
CA PHE A 210 -2.91 0.37 -10.13
C PHE A 210 -2.94 -1.08 -10.61
N TYR A 211 -4.12 -1.59 -10.97
CA TYR A 211 -4.28 -2.95 -11.46
C TYR A 211 -3.57 -3.18 -12.81
N GLU A 212 -3.68 -2.23 -13.75
CA GLU A 212 -2.99 -2.31 -15.04
C GLU A 212 -1.46 -2.33 -14.90
N GLU A 213 -0.90 -1.53 -13.98
CA GLU A 213 0.54 -1.58 -13.70
C GLU A 213 0.92 -2.90 -13.01
N LEU A 214 0.11 -3.40 -12.07
CA LEU A 214 0.37 -4.68 -11.39
C LEU A 214 0.38 -5.88 -12.34
N LYS A 215 -0.46 -5.90 -13.38
CA LYS A 215 -0.48 -6.99 -14.38
C LYS A 215 0.89 -7.25 -15.01
N ARG A 216 1.74 -6.23 -15.14
CA ARG A 216 3.09 -6.37 -15.72
C ARG A 216 4.01 -7.27 -14.90
N TYR A 217 3.73 -7.39 -13.62
CA TYR A 217 4.46 -8.21 -12.66
C TYR A 217 3.81 -9.57 -12.44
N MET A 218 2.59 -9.79 -12.94
CA MET A 218 1.82 -11.05 -12.81
C MET A 218 2.20 -12.11 -13.86
N LYS A 219 3.49 -12.23 -14.20
CA LYS A 219 3.95 -13.25 -15.15
C LYS A 219 3.68 -14.65 -14.62
#